data_AF-A0A257LB27-F1
#
_entry.id   AF-A0A257LB27-F1
#
_cell.length_a   1.000
_cell.length_b   1.000
_cell.length_c   1.000
_cell.angle_alpha   90.00
_cell.angle_beta   90.00
_cell.angle_gamma   90.00
#
_symmetry.space_group_name_H-M   'P 1'
#
loop_
_entity.id
_entity.type
_entity.pdbx_description
1 polymer ?
#
loop_
_entity_poly.entity_id
_entity_poly.type
_entity_poly.pdbx_seq_one_letter_code
_entity_poly.pdbx_strand_id
1 'polypeptide(L)'
;MLHALPLSFSPRGAPMISRRVFAVGALALAACLSSAHAAGLAADGSWAEFSVDDFQSNLGGLEWIVGGGDGTALSFSFTIAAGQIGTLTVVDAGFSGDRFTVTDNGSLLGVTSAAVSGNSAGASTVDFDAALSNNDFSRAVFTLGAGSHSITGVLSTSLVGDYGPINATLGGVKLSVSPVPEPASLAMLMAGLGLLTAVLRRRSQSK
;
A
#
# COMPACT_ATOMS: atom_id res chain seq x y z
N MET A 1 -12.43 -58.72 -51.56
CA MET A 1 -13.53 -58.28 -52.46
C MET A 1 -13.83 -56.84 -52.08
N LEU A 2 -13.23 -55.79 -52.65
CA LEU A 2 -13.14 -55.40 -54.07
C LEU A 2 -14.54 -55.29 -54.71
N HIS A 3 -15.14 -54.11 -54.64
CA HIS A 3 -15.65 -53.39 -55.81
C HIS A 3 -15.81 -51.90 -55.50
N ALA A 4 -15.39 -51.09 -56.45
CA ALA A 4 -15.21 -49.66 -56.38
C ALA A 4 -16.11 -48.95 -57.41
N LEU A 5 -16.12 -47.61 -57.31
CA LEU A 5 -16.40 -46.59 -58.33
C LEU A 5 -17.85 -46.06 -58.42
N PRO A 6 -18.07 -44.86 -59.02
CA PRO A 6 -17.79 -43.53 -58.44
C PRO A 6 -18.93 -42.52 -58.83
N LEU A 7 -18.60 -41.21 -58.92
CA LEU A 7 -19.36 -40.06 -59.49
C LEU A 7 -20.12 -39.25 -58.44
N SER A 8 -20.21 -37.92 -58.49
CA SER A 8 -19.64 -36.84 -59.31
C SER A 8 -19.98 -35.53 -58.58
N PHE A 9 -19.17 -34.49 -58.81
CA PHE A 9 -19.22 -33.17 -58.17
C PHE A 9 -20.29 -32.27 -58.80
N SER A 10 -21.04 -31.51 -58.00
CA SER A 10 -21.61 -30.22 -58.42
C SER A 10 -21.95 -29.33 -57.20
N PRO A 11 -21.39 -28.10 -57.09
CA PRO A 11 -21.62 -27.22 -55.96
C PRO A 11 -22.89 -26.39 -56.19
N ARG A 12 -23.85 -26.45 -55.26
CA ARG A 12 -25.03 -25.57 -55.27
C ARG A 12 -25.01 -24.60 -54.09
N GLY A 13 -24.81 -23.34 -54.44
CA GLY A 13 -25.53 -22.16 -53.91
C GLY A 13 -25.71 -22.06 -52.42
N ALA A 14 -24.95 -21.15 -51.80
CA ALA A 14 -25.30 -20.56 -50.52
C ALA A 14 -26.59 -19.72 -50.65
N PRO A 15 -27.55 -19.88 -49.73
CA PRO A 15 -28.39 -18.78 -49.29
C PRO A 15 -27.90 -18.27 -47.93
N MET A 16 -27.45 -17.02 -47.92
CA MET A 16 -27.36 -16.19 -46.71
C MET A 16 -28.76 -16.11 -46.08
N ILE A 17 -28.93 -16.70 -44.90
CA ILE A 17 -30.09 -16.45 -44.04
C ILE A 17 -29.56 -15.90 -42.72
N SER A 18 -29.59 -14.58 -42.62
CA SER A 18 -29.46 -13.84 -41.38
C SER A 18 -30.66 -14.14 -40.49
N ARG A 19 -30.41 -14.76 -39.33
CA ARG A 19 -31.36 -14.78 -38.22
C ARG A 19 -30.65 -14.39 -36.94
N ARG A 20 -30.75 -13.09 -36.63
CA ARG A 20 -30.58 -12.54 -35.29
C ARG A 20 -31.64 -13.18 -34.40
N VAL A 21 -31.24 -13.94 -33.39
CA VAL A 21 -32.13 -14.44 -32.35
C VAL A 21 -31.38 -14.37 -31.01
N PHE A 22 -31.79 -13.35 -30.26
CA PHE A 22 -31.87 -13.19 -28.81
C PHE A 22 -30.67 -13.54 -27.91
N ALA A 23 -30.08 -12.47 -27.38
CA ALA A 23 -29.35 -12.45 -26.13
C ALA A 23 -30.26 -12.85 -24.96
N VAL A 24 -29.84 -13.83 -24.15
CA VAL A 24 -30.11 -13.93 -22.71
C VAL A 24 -28.97 -14.74 -22.09
N GLY A 25 -28.36 -14.20 -21.04
CA GLY A 25 -27.39 -14.94 -20.22
C GLY A 25 -26.23 -14.11 -19.67
N ALA A 26 -26.45 -12.87 -19.26
CA ALA A 26 -25.51 -12.23 -18.33
C ALA A 26 -25.75 -12.85 -16.95
N LEU A 27 -24.97 -13.89 -16.63
CA LEU A 27 -24.87 -14.40 -15.27
C LEU A 27 -24.33 -13.25 -14.42
N ALA A 28 -25.17 -12.66 -13.58
CA ALA A 28 -24.74 -11.69 -12.58
C ALA A 28 -23.85 -12.44 -11.59
N LEU A 29 -22.55 -12.42 -11.85
CA LEU A 29 -21.55 -12.74 -10.85
C LEU A 29 -21.63 -11.60 -9.83
N ALA A 30 -22.46 -11.77 -8.80
CA ALA A 30 -22.38 -10.96 -7.60
C ALA A 30 -21.01 -11.26 -6.99
N ALA A 31 -20.00 -10.51 -7.42
CA ALA A 31 -18.77 -10.41 -6.66
C ALA A 31 -19.19 -9.93 -5.28
N CYS A 32 -19.02 -10.79 -4.27
CA CYS A 32 -18.92 -10.32 -2.90
C CYS A 32 -17.73 -9.36 -2.89
N LEU A 33 -18.01 -8.08 -3.11
CA LEU A 33 -17.06 -7.00 -2.89
C LEU A 33 -16.92 -6.96 -1.38
N SER A 34 -15.95 -7.70 -0.84
CA SER A 34 -15.48 -7.49 0.53
C SER A 34 -15.08 -6.02 0.59
N SER A 35 -15.86 -5.22 1.30
CA SER A 35 -15.69 -3.77 1.35
C SER A 35 -14.45 -3.47 2.18
N ALA A 36 -13.31 -3.17 1.57
CA ALA A 36 -12.15 -2.69 2.31
C ALA A 36 -12.49 -1.37 3.02
N HIS A 37 -12.11 -1.24 4.29
CA HIS A 37 -12.29 -0.03 5.08
C HIS A 37 -11.12 0.91 4.81
N ALA A 38 -11.39 2.08 4.23
CA ALA A 38 -10.39 3.13 4.05
C ALA A 38 -10.51 4.14 5.21
N ALA A 39 -9.55 4.12 6.12
CA ALA A 39 -9.41 5.10 7.20
C ALA A 39 -8.50 6.25 6.74
N GLY A 40 -8.80 7.48 7.18
CA GLY A 40 -7.88 8.60 7.00
C GLY A 40 -6.70 8.51 7.96
N LEU A 41 -5.47 8.78 7.50
CA LEU A 41 -4.30 8.88 8.37
C LEU A 41 -3.88 10.35 8.53
N ALA A 42 -3.89 10.83 9.77
CA ALA A 42 -3.45 12.19 10.08
C ALA A 42 -1.93 12.32 9.90
N ALA A 43 -1.50 13.43 9.29
CA ALA A 43 -0.09 13.71 9.01
C ALA A 43 0.60 14.49 10.15
N ASP A 44 0.08 14.39 11.37
CA ASP A 44 0.49 15.12 12.56
C ASP A 44 1.40 14.30 13.51
N GLY A 45 1.78 13.09 13.09
CA GLY A 45 2.58 12.16 13.90
C GLY A 45 1.78 11.37 14.93
N SER A 46 0.45 11.50 14.97
CA SER A 46 -0.39 10.62 15.79
C SER A 46 -0.41 9.19 15.24
N TRP A 47 -0.55 8.23 16.15
CA TRP A 47 -0.67 6.82 15.81
C TRP A 47 -2.10 6.46 15.45
N ALA A 48 -2.25 5.71 14.36
CA ALA A 48 -3.43 4.94 14.06
C ALA A 48 -3.13 3.45 14.25
N GLU A 49 -4.07 2.73 14.84
CA GLU A 49 -3.95 1.31 15.13
C GLU A 49 -4.44 0.46 13.96
N PHE A 50 -3.78 -0.68 13.75
CA PHE A 50 -4.32 -1.81 13.00
C PHE A 50 -4.19 -3.08 13.83
N SER A 51 -5.01 -4.08 13.51
CA SER A 51 -4.87 -5.43 14.05
C SER A 51 -4.67 -6.42 12.91
N VAL A 52 -4.18 -7.61 13.24
CA VAL A 52 -4.26 -8.80 12.39
C VAL A 52 -4.83 -9.90 13.26
N ASP A 53 -5.77 -10.67 12.74
CA ASP A 53 -6.30 -11.88 13.37
C ASP A 53 -6.92 -12.74 12.26
N ASP A 54 -6.33 -13.90 12.00
CA ASP A 54 -6.75 -14.80 10.92
C ASP A 54 -8.12 -15.43 11.15
N PHE A 55 -8.58 -15.53 12.40
CA PHE A 55 -9.93 -15.98 12.73
C PHE A 55 -10.97 -14.89 12.53
N GLN A 56 -10.58 -13.62 12.67
CA GLN A 56 -11.48 -12.50 12.48
C GLN A 56 -11.54 -12.02 11.03
N SER A 57 -10.46 -12.13 10.26
CA SER A 57 -10.42 -11.48 8.95
C SER A 57 -11.43 -12.07 7.96
N ASN A 58 -12.15 -11.18 7.26
CA ASN A 58 -13.18 -11.56 6.29
C ASN A 58 -12.60 -12.19 5.03
N LEU A 59 -11.31 -12.01 4.76
CA LEU A 59 -10.61 -12.66 3.66
C LEU A 59 -9.93 -13.96 4.08
N GLY A 60 -10.03 -14.34 5.37
CA GLY A 60 -9.34 -15.51 5.94
C GLY A 60 -7.82 -15.39 5.86
N GLY A 61 -7.32 -14.17 5.77
CA GLY A 61 -5.91 -13.84 5.58
C GLY A 61 -5.28 -13.19 6.80
N LEU A 62 -4.10 -12.64 6.52
CA LEU A 62 -3.21 -11.99 7.47
C LEU A 62 -3.13 -10.47 7.23
N GLU A 63 -4.10 -9.92 6.50
CA GLU A 63 -4.17 -8.49 6.25
C GLU A 63 -4.42 -7.69 7.52
N TRP A 64 -4.03 -6.42 7.48
CA TRP A 64 -4.48 -5.46 8.47
C TRP A 64 -6.00 -5.34 8.44
N ILE A 65 -6.60 -5.38 9.61
CA ILE A 65 -8.03 -5.22 9.84
C ILE A 65 -8.27 -4.12 10.88
N VAL A 66 -9.50 -3.64 10.95
CA VAL A 66 -9.93 -2.71 12.02
C VAL A 66 -9.95 -3.46 13.36
N GLY A 67 -9.17 -2.99 14.34
CA GLY A 67 -9.11 -3.58 15.68
C GLY A 67 -10.47 -3.58 16.38
N GLY A 68 -10.88 -4.73 16.92
CA GLY A 68 -12.22 -4.93 17.50
C GLY A 68 -13.37 -4.77 16.50
N GLY A 69 -13.06 -4.69 15.21
CA GLY A 69 -14.01 -4.54 14.11
C GLY A 69 -14.60 -5.87 13.64
N ASP A 70 -15.22 -5.83 12.47
CA ASP A 70 -15.91 -6.96 11.84
C ASP A 70 -15.01 -7.81 10.93
N GLY A 71 -13.69 -7.73 11.08
CA GLY A 71 -12.74 -8.46 10.23
C GLY A 71 -12.47 -7.82 8.88
N THR A 72 -12.97 -6.60 8.65
CA THR A 72 -12.77 -5.91 7.37
C THR A 72 -11.33 -5.46 7.17
N ALA A 73 -10.78 -5.76 5.99
CA ALA A 73 -9.46 -5.31 5.54
C ALA A 73 -9.34 -3.78 5.63
N LEU A 74 -8.25 -3.31 6.21
CA LEU A 74 -7.98 -1.90 6.51
C LEU A 74 -6.92 -1.34 5.56
N SER A 75 -7.22 -0.16 5.02
CA SER A 75 -6.25 0.72 4.37
C SER A 75 -6.22 2.10 5.01
N PHE A 76 -5.05 2.71 5.03
CA PHE A 76 -4.84 4.09 5.47
C PHE A 76 -4.62 4.99 4.28
N SER A 77 -5.56 5.88 4.02
CA SER A 77 -5.54 6.79 2.87
C SER A 77 -5.21 8.22 3.29
N PHE A 78 -4.34 8.88 2.53
CA PHE A 78 -3.97 10.27 2.73
C PHE A 78 -3.35 10.87 1.46
N THR A 79 -3.16 12.19 1.46
CA THR A 79 -2.45 12.90 0.39
C THR A 79 -1.31 13.72 0.97
N ILE A 80 -0.13 13.62 0.36
CA ILE A 80 1.02 14.48 0.64
C ILE A 80 1.05 15.57 -0.43
N ALA A 81 1.07 16.83 -0.01
CA ALA A 81 1.05 17.96 -0.95
C ALA A 81 2.36 18.08 -1.72
N ALA A 82 2.31 18.71 -2.89
CA ALA A 82 3.52 19.05 -3.65
C ALA A 82 4.46 19.92 -2.80
N GLY A 83 5.76 19.64 -2.87
CA GLY A 83 6.76 20.32 -2.04
C GLY A 83 6.84 19.81 -0.59
N GLN A 84 6.12 18.74 -0.24
CA GLN A 84 6.26 18.04 1.04
C GLN A 84 6.80 16.63 0.85
N ILE A 85 7.33 16.07 1.94
CA ILE A 85 7.77 14.70 2.06
C ILE A 85 7.12 14.06 3.29
N GLY A 86 6.61 12.85 3.14
CA GLY A 86 6.02 12.07 4.22
C GLY A 86 7.02 11.11 4.82
N THR A 87 6.96 10.95 6.13
CA THR A 87 7.65 9.89 6.88
C THR A 87 6.56 9.00 7.48
N LEU A 88 6.41 7.81 6.90
CA LEU A 88 5.49 6.79 7.37
C LEU A 88 6.25 5.84 8.30
N THR A 89 5.80 5.70 9.54
CA THR A 89 6.38 4.75 10.49
C THR A 89 5.37 3.66 10.78
N VAL A 90 5.82 2.39 10.77
CA VAL A 90 5.02 1.22 11.12
C VAL A 90 5.76 0.49 12.25
N VAL A 91 5.04 0.04 13.28
CA VAL A 91 5.61 -0.68 14.42
C VAL A 91 4.71 -1.82 14.87
N ASP A 92 5.34 -2.92 15.27
CA ASP A 92 4.73 -4.03 16.00
C ASP A 92 4.38 -3.64 17.45
N ALA A 93 3.32 -4.23 18.00
CA ALA A 93 2.85 -3.99 19.36
C ALA A 93 2.06 -5.20 19.91
N GLY A 94 1.65 -5.11 21.17
CA GLY A 94 1.09 -6.24 21.91
C GLY A 94 2.24 -7.11 22.43
N PHE A 95 2.71 -8.05 21.62
CA PHE A 95 3.90 -8.86 21.92
C PHE A 95 4.92 -8.68 20.81
N SER A 96 6.19 -8.46 21.16
CA SER A 96 7.25 -8.41 20.15
C SER A 96 7.31 -9.74 19.39
N GLY A 97 7.58 -9.72 18.09
CA GLY A 97 7.90 -10.92 17.32
C GLY A 97 7.27 -10.96 15.93
N ASP A 98 6.28 -10.10 15.70
CA ASP A 98 5.57 -10.02 14.44
C ASP A 98 6.31 -9.10 13.45
N ARG A 99 6.16 -9.39 12.15
CA ARG A 99 6.69 -8.55 11.06
C ARG A 99 5.65 -8.33 10.00
N PHE A 100 5.62 -7.13 9.44
CA PHE A 100 4.61 -6.74 8.45
C PHE A 100 5.25 -6.43 7.11
N THR A 101 4.66 -6.96 6.05
CA THR A 101 4.89 -6.47 4.69
C THR A 101 3.96 -5.29 4.47
N VAL A 102 4.51 -4.14 4.07
CA VAL A 102 3.79 -2.88 3.90
C VAL A 102 3.75 -2.52 2.42
N THR A 103 2.58 -2.14 1.92
CA THR A 103 2.39 -1.70 0.54
C THR A 103 1.74 -0.32 0.48
N ASP A 104 2.02 0.41 -0.59
CA ASP A 104 1.39 1.68 -0.93
C ASP A 104 0.77 1.56 -2.32
N ASN A 105 -0.54 1.79 -2.42
CA ASN A 105 -1.30 1.63 -3.66
C ASN A 105 -1.08 0.24 -4.30
N GLY A 106 -0.92 -0.79 -3.46
CA GLY A 106 -0.62 -2.17 -3.87
C GLY A 106 0.83 -2.45 -4.28
N SER A 107 1.71 -1.44 -4.29
CA SER A 107 3.15 -1.61 -4.55
C SER A 107 3.91 -1.81 -3.25
N LEU A 108 4.84 -2.77 -3.23
CA LEU A 108 5.66 -3.07 -2.05
C LEU A 108 6.51 -1.85 -1.65
N LEU A 109 6.36 -1.38 -0.41
CA LEU A 109 7.29 -0.44 0.23
C LEU A 109 8.45 -1.19 0.89
N GLY A 110 8.13 -2.27 1.60
CA GLY A 110 9.12 -3.10 2.27
C GLY A 110 8.51 -3.97 3.37
N VAL A 111 9.38 -4.58 4.16
CA VAL A 111 9.01 -5.38 5.35
C VAL A 111 9.59 -4.70 6.58
N THR A 112 8.88 -4.70 7.71
CA THR A 112 9.44 -4.24 8.98
C THR A 112 10.71 -5.01 9.36
N SER A 113 11.57 -4.40 10.18
CA SER A 113 12.84 -4.98 10.64
C SER A 113 12.64 -6.37 11.26
N ALA A 114 13.72 -7.12 11.45
CA ALA A 114 13.62 -8.29 12.31
C ALA A 114 13.23 -7.84 13.73
N ALA A 115 12.22 -8.49 14.31
CA ALA A 115 12.01 -8.48 15.74
C ALA A 115 13.04 -9.41 16.40
N VAL A 116 13.45 -9.12 17.63
CA VAL A 116 14.13 -10.14 18.45
C VAL A 116 13.09 -11.21 18.74
N SER A 117 13.46 -12.49 18.59
CA SER A 117 12.54 -13.62 18.66
C SER A 117 11.63 -13.53 19.89
N GLY A 118 10.42 -13.03 19.67
CA GLY A 118 9.40 -13.00 20.69
C GLY A 118 9.05 -14.41 21.07
N ASN A 119 8.88 -14.64 22.35
CA ASN A 119 7.95 -15.64 22.83
C ASN A 119 6.91 -14.90 23.68
N SER A 120 5.87 -15.60 24.12
CA SER A 120 4.84 -15.02 24.99
C SER A 120 5.37 -14.52 26.36
N ALA A 121 6.63 -14.76 26.69
CA ALA A 121 7.34 -14.18 27.85
C ALA A 121 8.30 -13.02 27.46
N GLY A 122 8.32 -12.62 26.19
CA GLY A 122 9.12 -11.52 25.66
C GLY A 122 8.55 -10.14 25.99
N ALA A 123 9.09 -9.10 25.36
CA ALA A 123 8.61 -7.74 25.55
C ALA A 123 7.16 -7.60 25.09
N SER A 124 6.33 -6.95 25.91
CA SER A 124 4.94 -6.65 25.57
C SER A 124 4.60 -5.21 25.94
N THR A 125 3.91 -4.53 25.03
CA THR A 125 3.38 -3.17 25.25
C THR A 125 2.36 -2.86 24.17
N VAL A 126 1.33 -2.09 24.53
CA VAL A 126 0.37 -1.51 23.57
C VAL A 126 0.64 -0.01 23.33
N ASP A 127 1.62 0.57 24.02
CA ASP A 127 2.13 1.91 23.74
C ASP A 127 3.09 1.85 22.54
N PHE A 128 2.67 2.42 21.42
CA PHE A 128 3.43 2.40 20.16
C PHE A 128 4.73 3.19 20.20
N ASP A 129 4.84 4.24 21.00
CA ASP A 129 6.11 4.97 21.15
C ASP A 129 7.08 4.17 22.02
N ALA A 130 6.58 3.49 23.05
CA ALA A 130 7.39 2.54 23.82
C ALA A 130 7.88 1.37 22.94
N ALA A 131 6.99 0.77 22.13
CA ALA A 131 7.35 -0.27 21.17
C ALA A 131 8.40 0.24 20.16
N LEU A 132 8.19 1.44 19.60
CA LEU A 132 9.12 2.09 18.68
C LEU A 132 10.46 2.45 19.35
N SER A 133 10.55 2.51 20.67
CA SER A 133 11.84 2.71 21.36
C SER A 133 12.58 1.40 21.66
N ASN A 134 11.88 0.26 21.67
CA ASN A 134 12.44 -1.04 22.04
C ASN A 134 12.76 -1.91 20.81
N ASN A 135 14.04 -2.18 20.56
CA ASN A 135 14.52 -2.97 19.41
C ASN A 135 13.99 -4.40 19.33
N ASP A 136 13.33 -4.92 20.37
CA ASP A 136 12.66 -6.22 20.30
C ASP A 136 11.48 -6.20 19.32
N PHE A 137 10.80 -5.06 19.16
CA PHE A 137 9.66 -4.91 18.26
C PHE A 137 10.10 -4.57 16.83
N SER A 138 9.47 -5.21 15.84
CA SER A 138 9.72 -4.88 14.44
C SER A 138 9.22 -3.48 14.10
N ARG A 139 9.94 -2.80 13.21
CA ARG A 139 9.57 -1.46 12.75
C ARG A 139 10.05 -1.18 11.33
N ALA A 140 9.39 -0.25 10.66
CA ALA A 140 9.90 0.35 9.44
C ALA A 140 9.61 1.85 9.42
N VAL A 141 10.49 2.58 8.74
CA VAL A 141 10.31 3.99 8.41
C VAL A 141 10.48 4.13 6.91
N PHE A 142 9.44 4.63 6.24
CA PHE A 142 9.40 4.84 4.80
C PHE A 142 9.29 6.32 4.49
N THR A 143 10.01 6.74 3.45
CA THR A 143 9.90 8.10 2.89
C THR A 143 8.94 8.07 1.72
N LEU A 144 7.91 8.92 1.77
CA LEU A 144 6.88 9.02 0.74
C LEU A 144 6.95 10.39 0.06
N GLY A 145 6.87 10.40 -1.27
CA GLY A 145 6.80 11.62 -2.06
C GLY A 145 5.42 12.28 -1.99
N ALA A 146 5.25 13.37 -2.71
CA ALA A 146 3.93 13.97 -2.91
C ALA A 146 3.02 13.05 -3.74
N GLY A 147 1.73 13.04 -3.43
CA GLY A 147 0.75 12.19 -4.11
C GLY A 147 -0.34 11.66 -3.18
N SER A 148 -1.24 10.87 -3.75
CA SER A 148 -2.23 10.09 -3.00
C SER A 148 -1.68 8.72 -2.66
N HIS A 149 -1.81 8.35 -1.40
CA HIS A 149 -1.30 7.10 -0.84
C HIS A 149 -2.44 6.30 -0.24
N SER A 150 -2.33 4.97 -0.38
CA SER A 150 -3.22 4.00 0.27
C SER A 150 -2.34 2.90 0.85
N ILE A 151 -2.05 3.03 2.14
CA ILE A 151 -1.17 2.12 2.85
C ILE A 151 -1.97 0.92 3.34
N THR A 152 -1.49 -0.28 3.03
CA THR A 152 -1.98 -1.54 3.58
C THR A 152 -0.82 -2.38 4.06
N GLY A 153 -1.12 -3.43 4.81
CA GLY A 153 -0.11 -4.43 5.15
C GLY A 153 -0.69 -5.79 5.43
N VAL A 154 0.22 -6.75 5.50
CA VAL A 154 -0.06 -8.13 5.87
C VAL A 154 1.00 -8.61 6.87
N LEU A 155 0.60 -9.45 7.82
CA LEU A 155 1.53 -10.17 8.69
C LEU A 155 2.34 -11.16 7.84
N SER A 156 3.65 -10.95 7.82
CA SER A 156 4.62 -11.71 7.02
C SER A 156 5.44 -12.70 7.85
N THR A 157 5.54 -12.44 9.15
CA THR A 157 6.12 -13.34 10.15
C THR A 157 5.29 -13.15 11.40
N SER A 158 4.78 -14.23 11.95
CA SER A 158 4.07 -14.16 13.22
C SER A 158 4.95 -14.63 14.37
N LEU A 159 4.73 -14.07 15.55
CA LEU A 159 5.11 -14.66 16.82
C LEU A 159 4.68 -16.14 16.87
N VAL A 160 5.59 -17.02 17.30
CA VAL A 160 5.32 -18.46 17.44
C VAL A 160 4.99 -18.77 18.89
N GLY A 161 3.79 -19.30 19.12
CA GLY A 161 3.38 -19.89 20.39
C GLY A 161 3.62 -21.40 20.44
N ASP A 162 3.14 -22.04 21.50
CA ASP A 162 3.36 -23.48 21.75
C ASP A 162 2.79 -24.40 20.67
N TYR A 163 1.83 -23.91 19.88
CA TYR A 163 1.13 -24.68 18.85
C TYR A 163 1.38 -24.18 17.42
N GLY A 164 2.31 -23.22 17.23
CA GLY A 164 2.63 -22.63 15.94
C GLY A 164 2.46 -21.10 15.91
N PRO A 165 2.47 -20.50 14.71
CA PRO A 165 2.20 -19.07 14.52
C PRO A 165 0.89 -18.66 15.18
N ILE A 166 0.92 -17.56 15.95
CA ILE A 166 -0.28 -17.06 16.62
C ILE A 166 -1.23 -16.39 15.62
N ASN A 167 -0.69 -15.76 14.58
CA ASN A 167 -1.43 -15.07 13.51
C ASN A 167 -2.42 -14.00 14.01
N ALA A 168 -2.24 -13.53 15.24
CA ALA A 168 -3.03 -12.48 15.84
C ALA A 168 -2.10 -11.48 16.53
N THR A 169 -2.18 -10.21 16.13
CA THR A 169 -1.28 -9.17 16.61
C THR A 169 -1.87 -7.76 16.46
N LEU A 170 -1.20 -6.80 17.08
CA LEU A 170 -1.51 -5.38 17.06
C LEU A 170 -0.35 -4.62 16.42
N GLY A 171 -0.63 -3.51 15.76
CA GLY A 171 0.42 -2.59 15.36
C GLY A 171 -0.06 -1.17 15.18
N GLY A 172 0.92 -0.27 15.09
CA GLY A 172 0.71 1.14 14.92
C GLY A 172 1.28 1.62 13.60
N VAL A 173 0.58 2.55 12.96
CA VAL A 173 1.10 3.36 11.85
C VAL A 173 0.98 4.84 12.18
N LYS A 174 2.00 5.62 11.88
CA LYS A 174 1.93 7.10 11.96
C LYS A 174 2.53 7.75 10.74
N LEU A 175 2.01 8.92 10.40
CA LEU A 175 2.50 9.75 9.32
C LEU A 175 2.92 11.11 9.86
N SER A 176 4.10 11.57 9.46
CA SER A 176 4.51 12.96 9.65
C SER A 176 4.91 13.54 8.30
N VAL A 177 4.46 14.76 7.99
CA VAL A 177 4.87 15.46 6.77
C VAL A 177 5.73 16.66 7.10
N SER A 178 6.73 16.91 6.28
CA SER A 178 7.57 18.10 6.37
C SER A 178 7.75 18.74 5.00
N PRO A 179 7.99 20.06 4.93
CA PRO A 179 8.37 20.70 3.68
C PRO A 179 9.69 20.14 3.16
N VAL A 180 9.77 19.87 1.86
CA VAL A 180 11.04 19.63 1.17
C VAL A 180 11.79 20.95 1.13
N PRO A 181 13.03 21.05 1.66
CA PRO A 181 13.82 22.26 1.55
C PRO A 181 13.92 22.70 0.10
N GLU A 182 13.45 23.92 -0.21
CA GLU A 182 13.56 24.45 -1.57
C GLU A 182 15.04 24.40 -2.00
N PRO A 183 15.34 23.87 -3.20
CA PRO A 183 16.71 23.71 -3.59
C PRO A 183 17.36 25.09 -3.69
N ALA A 184 18.54 25.24 -3.08
CA ALA A 184 19.34 26.47 -3.13
C ALA A 184 19.61 26.96 -4.56
N SER A 185 19.35 26.13 -5.58
CA SER A 185 19.35 26.50 -6.99
C SER A 185 18.41 27.66 -7.32
N LEU A 186 17.23 27.77 -6.69
CA LEU A 186 16.33 28.91 -6.94
C LEU A 186 16.93 30.21 -6.42
N ALA A 187 17.47 30.17 -5.19
CA ALA A 187 18.18 31.29 -4.59
C ALA A 187 19.44 31.67 -5.40
N MET A 188 20.19 30.67 -5.88
CA MET A 188 21.39 30.89 -6.71
C MET A 188 21.04 31.40 -8.11
N LEU A 189 19.93 30.97 -8.71
CA LEU A 189 19.42 31.51 -9.96
C LEU A 189 19.05 32.99 -9.79
N MET A 190 18.32 33.31 -8.72
CA MET A 190 17.94 34.68 -8.40
C MET A 190 19.15 35.56 -8.07
N ALA A 191 20.14 35.02 -7.35
CA ALA A 191 21.40 35.70 -7.09
C ALA A 191 22.21 35.94 -8.37
N GLY A 192 22.28 34.94 -9.26
CA GLY A 192 22.94 35.03 -10.55
C GLY A 192 22.28 36.06 -11.48
N LEU A 193 20.95 36.04 -11.57
CA LEU A 193 20.18 37.05 -12.32
C LEU A 193 20.33 38.45 -11.71
N GLY A 194 20.32 38.56 -10.38
CA GLY A 194 20.59 39.81 -9.66
C GLY A 194 21.96 40.39 -10.00
N LEU A 195 23.02 39.58 -9.98
CA LEU A 195 24.37 39.98 -10.38
C LEU A 195 24.44 40.42 -11.85
N LEU A 196 23.80 39.67 -12.77
CA LEU A 196 23.77 40.02 -14.19
C LEU A 196 23.09 41.37 -14.42
N THR A 197 21.95 41.63 -13.78
CA THR A 197 21.26 42.93 -13.92
C THR A 197 22.07 44.10 -13.36
N ALA A 198 22.77 43.90 -12.24
CA ALA A 198 23.65 44.93 -11.65
C ALA A 198 24.82 45.29 -12.59
N VAL A 199 25.46 44.27 -13.19
CA VAL A 199 26.56 44.48 -14.17
C VAL A 199 26.05 45.20 -15.41
N LEU A 200 24.91 44.80 -15.96
CA LEU A 200 24.32 45.44 -17.15
C LEU A 200 23.94 46.90 -16.90
N ARG A 201 23.35 47.22 -15.73
CA ARG A 201 23.05 48.63 -15.35
C ARG A 201 24.30 49.49 -15.25
N ARG A 202 25.39 48.97 -14.67
CA ARG A 202 26.64 49.73 -14.52
C ARG A 202 27.27 50.10 -15.87
N ARG A 203 27.15 49.24 -16.88
CA ARG A 203 27.68 49.50 -18.23
C ARG A 203 26.87 50.56 -18.98
N SER A 204 25.57 50.69 -18.71
CA SER A 204 24.71 51.70 -19.33
C SER A 204 24.98 53.12 -18.83
N GLN A 205 25.55 53.30 -17.64
CA GLN A 205 25.84 54.62 -17.06
C GLN A 205 27.26 55.13 -17.37
N SER A 206 28.10 54.31 -18.00
CA SER A 206 29.48 54.68 -18.39
C SER A 206 29.58 55.13 -19.85
N LYS A 207 28.46 55.30 -20.54
CA LYS A 207 28.32 55.90 -21.88
C LYS A 207 27.50 57.16 -21.76
#